data_AF-Q7Z2G1-F1
#
_entry.id   AF-Q7Z2G1-F1
#
_cell.length_a   1.000
_cell.length_b   1.000
_cell.length_c   1.000
_cell.angle_alpha   90.00
_cell.angle_beta   90.00
_cell.angle_gamma   90.00
#
_symmetry.space_group_name_H-M   'P 1'
#
loop_
_entity.id
_entity.type
_entity.pdbx_description
1 polymer ?
#
loop_
_entity_poly.entity_id
_entity_poly.type
_entity_poly.pdbx_seq_one_letter_code
_entity_poly.pdbx_strand_id
1 'polypeptide(L)'
;MATASAMAGPSSETTSEEQLITQEPKEANSTTSQKQSKQRKRGRHGPRRCHSNCRGDSFATYFRRVLKQVHQGLSLSREAVSVMDSLVHDILDRIATEAGHLARSTKRQTITAWETRMAVRLLLPGQMGKLAESEGTKAVLRTSLYAIQQQRK
;
A
#
# COMPACT_ATOMS: atom_id res chain seq x y z
N MET A 1 3.44 -45.03 35.22
CA MET A 1 2.65 -43.78 35.24
C MET A 1 2.83 -43.14 33.86
N ALA A 2 1.95 -43.39 32.88
CA ALA A 2 0.71 -42.63 32.60
C ALA A 2 1.05 -41.13 32.45
N THR A 3 0.88 -40.46 31.30
CA THR A 3 -0.27 -40.45 30.38
C THR A 3 0.09 -39.90 28.99
N ALA A 4 -0.50 -40.50 27.95
CA ALA A 4 -0.60 -40.02 26.58
C ALA A 4 -1.73 -38.97 26.42
N SER A 5 -1.68 -38.13 25.39
CA SER A 5 -2.87 -37.82 24.57
C SER A 5 -2.52 -37.00 23.33
N ALA A 6 -2.75 -37.61 22.16
CA ALA A 6 -2.85 -36.99 20.85
C ALA A 6 -4.33 -36.70 20.57
N MET A 7 -4.64 -35.58 19.92
CA MET A 7 -5.97 -35.33 19.35
C MET A 7 -5.85 -34.77 17.94
N ALA A 8 -6.46 -35.50 17.02
CA ALA A 8 -6.69 -35.23 15.62
C ALA A 8 -8.10 -34.65 15.42
N GLY A 9 -8.34 -33.96 14.30
CA GLY A 9 -9.68 -33.86 13.71
C GLY A 9 -10.02 -32.55 12.98
N PRO A 10 -10.86 -32.58 11.92
CA PRO A 10 -10.63 -31.85 10.66
C PRO A 10 -11.80 -30.96 10.18
N SER A 11 -11.55 -30.28 9.04
CA SER A 11 -12.42 -29.82 7.95
C SER A 11 -13.92 -29.54 8.19
N SER A 12 -14.35 -28.35 7.73
CA SER A 12 -15.74 -28.04 7.37
C SER A 12 -15.79 -27.29 6.03
N GLU A 13 -16.38 -27.94 5.03
CA GLU A 13 -16.90 -27.35 3.78
C GLU A 13 -18.30 -26.77 4.03
N THR A 14 -18.60 -25.63 3.41
CA THR A 14 -19.93 -25.05 3.14
C THR A 14 -19.70 -23.85 2.22
N THR A 15 -20.49 -23.44 1.25
CA THR A 15 -21.63 -23.98 0.49
C THR A 15 -21.77 -22.96 -0.65
N SER A 16 -22.07 -23.45 -1.85
CA SER A 16 -22.37 -22.70 -3.07
C SER A 16 -23.52 -21.71 -2.89
N GLU A 17 -23.37 -20.48 -3.38
CA GLU A 17 -24.51 -19.70 -3.91
C GLU A 17 -24.11 -18.98 -5.20
N GLU A 18 -24.95 -19.24 -6.20
CA GLU A 18 -24.91 -18.89 -7.60
C GLU A 18 -25.79 -17.64 -7.81
N GLN A 19 -25.27 -16.57 -8.41
CA GLN A 19 -26.11 -15.56 -9.07
C GLN A 19 -25.49 -15.15 -10.40
N LEU A 20 -25.96 -15.86 -11.43
CA LEU A 20 -25.91 -15.56 -12.84
C LEU A 20 -26.99 -14.51 -13.15
N ILE A 21 -26.62 -13.32 -13.62
CA ILE A 21 -27.56 -12.36 -14.21
C ILE A 21 -27.29 -12.29 -15.71
N THR A 22 -28.30 -12.75 -16.44
CA THR A 22 -28.39 -12.90 -17.89
C THR A 22 -28.76 -11.59 -18.60
N GLN A 23 -28.33 -11.55 -19.86
CA GLN A 23 -28.40 -10.55 -20.92
C GLN A 23 -29.78 -9.89 -21.19
N GLU A 24 -29.73 -8.65 -21.71
CA GLU A 24 -30.47 -8.20 -22.90
C GLU A 24 -29.96 -6.81 -23.38
N PRO A 25 -29.62 -6.66 -24.67
CA PRO A 25 -29.67 -5.36 -25.34
C PRO A 25 -30.45 -5.45 -26.67
N LYS A 26 -31.31 -4.47 -26.97
CA LYS A 26 -31.77 -4.18 -28.35
C LYS A 26 -32.53 -2.84 -28.47
N GLU A 27 -32.07 -2.07 -29.47
CA GLU A 27 -32.82 -1.21 -30.40
C GLU A 27 -33.64 -0.01 -29.86
N ALA A 28 -33.79 1.13 -30.53
CA ALA A 28 -33.25 1.76 -31.72
C ALA A 28 -33.84 3.20 -31.78
N ASN A 29 -33.13 4.14 -32.41
CA ASN A 29 -33.65 5.24 -33.25
C ASN A 29 -34.69 6.24 -32.65
N SER A 30 -34.58 7.57 -32.74
CA SER A 30 -34.01 8.41 -33.81
C SER A 30 -34.30 9.91 -33.53
N THR A 31 -33.50 10.75 -34.17
CA THR A 31 -33.84 12.06 -34.79
C THR A 31 -33.81 13.40 -34.00
N THR A 32 -33.00 14.30 -34.57
CA THR A 32 -33.27 15.74 -34.85
C THR A 32 -32.82 16.76 -33.79
N SER A 33 -31.62 17.31 -33.93
CA SER A 33 -31.30 18.62 -34.57
C SER A 33 -31.60 19.84 -33.69
N GLN A 34 -30.58 20.65 -33.40
CA GLN A 34 -30.35 21.94 -34.06
C GLN A 34 -29.18 22.71 -33.39
N LYS A 35 -28.23 23.12 -34.24
CA LYS A 35 -27.18 24.11 -34.02
C LYS A 35 -27.75 25.40 -33.44
N GLN A 36 -27.00 26.06 -32.53
CA GLN A 36 -26.72 27.48 -32.71
C GLN A 36 -25.47 27.95 -31.95
N SER A 37 -24.70 28.74 -32.67
CA SER A 37 -23.40 29.32 -32.41
C SER A 37 -23.48 30.61 -31.58
N LYS A 38 -22.40 30.91 -30.84
CA LYS A 38 -21.84 32.23 -30.45
C LYS A 38 -21.05 32.04 -29.14
N GLN A 39 -20.00 32.77 -28.75
CA GLN A 39 -19.10 33.74 -29.35
C GLN A 39 -18.19 34.14 -28.18
N ARG A 40 -16.88 33.88 -28.31
CA ARG A 40 -15.73 34.65 -27.77
C ARG A 40 -15.86 35.26 -26.36
N LYS A 41 -14.99 34.83 -25.43
CA LYS A 41 -14.26 35.75 -24.53
C LYS A 41 -12.95 35.12 -24.07
N ARG A 42 -11.85 35.80 -24.44
CA ARG A 42 -10.47 35.49 -24.07
C ARG A 42 -10.29 35.78 -22.58
N GLY A 43 -10.18 34.73 -21.77
CA GLY A 43 -9.80 34.84 -20.36
C GLY A 43 -8.31 34.57 -20.20
N ARG A 44 -7.53 35.62 -19.89
CA ARG A 44 -6.16 35.54 -19.36
C ARG A 44 -6.19 34.65 -18.11
N HIS A 45 -5.72 33.41 -18.20
CA HIS A 45 -5.36 32.63 -17.02
C HIS A 45 -3.85 32.44 -17.01
N GLY A 46 -3.24 32.99 -15.95
CA GLY A 46 -1.81 33.02 -15.69
C GLY A 46 -1.16 31.64 -15.69
N PRO A 47 0.18 31.59 -15.54
CA PRO A 47 0.94 30.38 -15.76
C PRO A 47 0.34 29.26 -14.93
N ARG A 48 -0.21 28.25 -15.62
CA ARG A 48 -0.61 26.98 -15.05
C ARG A 48 0.65 26.45 -14.38
N ARG A 49 0.79 26.70 -13.08
CA ARG A 49 1.92 26.21 -12.29
C ARG A 49 1.92 24.71 -12.46
N CYS A 50 2.98 24.26 -13.13
CA CYS A 50 3.30 22.90 -13.47
C CYS A 50 3.18 22.01 -12.22
N HIS A 51 2.03 21.38 -12.02
CA HIS A 51 1.87 20.33 -11.01
C HIS A 51 1.40 19.00 -11.63
N SER A 52 1.32 18.92 -12.96
CA SER A 52 0.75 17.75 -13.64
C SER A 52 1.74 16.64 -13.97
N ASN A 53 2.97 16.65 -13.44
CA ASN A 53 3.97 15.65 -13.83
C ASN A 53 5.03 15.30 -12.76
N CYS A 54 4.72 15.42 -11.46
CA CYS A 54 5.45 14.64 -10.44
C CYS A 54 4.97 13.18 -10.51
N ARG A 55 5.30 12.50 -11.61
CA ARG A 55 5.37 11.04 -11.66
C ARG A 55 6.58 10.66 -10.77
N GLY A 56 6.47 9.91 -9.70
CA GLY A 56 5.34 9.17 -9.19
C GLY A 56 5.80 8.43 -7.93
N ASP A 57 5.98 9.17 -6.85
CA ASP A 57 6.45 8.60 -5.58
C ASP A 57 5.29 8.35 -4.60
N SER A 58 4.05 8.54 -5.05
CA SER A 58 2.88 8.30 -4.20
C SER A 58 2.65 6.82 -3.97
N PHE A 59 2.34 6.46 -2.73
CA PHE A 59 2.01 5.10 -2.31
C PHE A 59 0.55 4.71 -2.59
N ALA A 60 -0.21 5.56 -3.29
CA ALA A 60 -1.64 5.40 -3.56
C ALA A 60 -2.05 4.01 -4.10
N THR A 61 -1.24 3.43 -4.98
CA THR A 61 -1.49 2.09 -5.55
C THR A 61 -1.42 1.00 -4.48
N TYR A 62 -0.48 1.11 -3.54
CA TYR A 62 -0.26 0.11 -2.49
C TYR A 62 -1.36 0.14 -1.44
N PHE A 63 -1.86 1.32 -1.07
CA PHE A 63 -2.97 1.43 -0.11
C PHE A 63 -4.20 0.63 -0.53
N ARG A 64 -4.56 0.68 -1.82
CA ARG A 64 -5.68 -0.10 -2.36
C ARG A 64 -5.41 -1.60 -2.35
N ARG A 65 -4.17 -2.02 -2.61
CA ARG A 65 -3.77 -3.44 -2.59
C ARG A 65 -3.83 -4.00 -1.16
N VAL A 66 -3.30 -3.27 -0.19
CA VAL A 66 -3.32 -3.65 1.23
C VAL A 66 -4.75 -3.63 1.77
N LEU A 67 -5.56 -2.61 1.45
CA LEU A 67 -6.94 -2.56 1.94
C LEU A 67 -7.77 -3.78 1.49
N LYS A 68 -7.62 -4.21 0.24
CA LYS A 68 -8.30 -5.41 -0.27
C LYS A 68 -7.92 -6.70 0.46
N GLN A 69 -6.73 -6.76 1.08
CA GLN A 69 -6.30 -7.91 1.89
C GLN A 69 -6.99 -7.93 3.27
N VAL A 70 -7.34 -6.76 3.80
CA VAL A 70 -7.96 -6.63 5.14
C VAL A 70 -9.48 -6.63 5.05
N HIS A 71 -10.07 -5.88 4.12
CA HIS A 71 -11.51 -5.76 3.92
C HIS A 71 -11.89 -5.73 2.44
N GLN A 72 -12.58 -6.78 2.00
CA GLN A 72 -13.18 -6.83 0.66
C GLN A 72 -14.44 -5.94 0.66
N GLY A 73 -14.60 -5.09 -0.36
CA GLY A 73 -15.75 -4.19 -0.51
C GLY A 73 -15.55 -2.75 -0.02
N LEU A 74 -14.51 -2.47 0.76
CA LEU A 74 -14.17 -1.10 1.16
C LEU A 74 -13.29 -0.40 0.12
N SER A 75 -13.46 0.92 0.01
CA SER A 75 -12.63 1.79 -0.84
C SER A 75 -12.26 3.06 -0.09
N LEU A 76 -11.18 3.71 -0.54
CA LEU A 76 -10.64 4.92 0.10
C LEU A 76 -11.00 6.14 -0.72
N SER A 77 -11.43 7.21 -0.04
CA SER A 77 -11.61 8.51 -0.68
C SER A 77 -10.26 9.09 -1.12
N ARG A 78 -10.27 10.02 -2.08
CA ARG A 78 -9.05 10.70 -2.54
C ARG A 78 -8.38 11.47 -1.40
N GLU A 79 -9.17 12.07 -0.52
CA GLU A 79 -8.68 12.79 0.66
C GLU A 79 -7.99 11.85 1.65
N ALA A 80 -8.61 10.70 1.96
CA ALA A 80 -8.00 9.70 2.83
C ALA A 80 -6.67 9.18 2.26
N VAL A 81 -6.60 8.95 0.94
CA VAL A 81 -5.36 8.56 0.25
C VAL A 81 -4.28 9.63 0.43
N SER A 82 -4.62 10.92 0.30
CA SER A 82 -3.65 12.02 0.49
C SER A 82 -3.12 12.11 1.92
N VAL A 83 -3.99 11.91 2.92
CA VAL A 83 -3.60 11.91 4.33
C VAL A 83 -2.66 10.74 4.63
N MET A 84 -3.00 9.54 4.15
CA MET A 84 -2.16 8.35 4.33
C MET A 84 -0.82 8.45 3.61
N ASP A 85 -0.79 9.03 2.41
CA ASP A 85 0.46 9.24 1.66
C ASP A 85 1.40 10.16 2.46
N SER A 86 0.86 11.25 3.02
CA SER A 86 1.63 12.15 3.88
C SER A 86 2.12 11.47 5.15
N LEU A 87 1.28 10.64 5.78
CA LEU A 87 1.63 9.88 6.98
C LEU A 87 2.80 8.92 6.74
N VAL A 88 2.80 8.22 5.60
CA VAL A 88 3.90 7.31 5.24
C VAL A 88 5.21 8.08 5.06
N HIS A 89 5.16 9.23 4.40
CA HIS A 89 6.36 10.07 4.22
C HIS A 89 6.89 10.59 5.56
N ASP A 90 6.02 11.07 6.47
CA ASP A 90 6.43 11.53 7.80
C ASP A 90 7.11 10.42 8.61
N ILE A 91 6.52 9.23 8.65
CA ILE A 91 7.11 8.10 9.38
C ILE A 91 8.44 7.66 8.76
N LEU A 92 8.53 7.62 7.42
CA LEU A 92 9.75 7.24 6.72
C LEU A 92 10.89 8.23 6.98
N ASP A 93 10.61 9.54 6.94
CA ASP A 93 11.60 10.58 7.19
C ASP A 93 12.11 10.53 8.64
N ARG A 94 11.20 10.31 9.59
CA ARG A 94 11.56 10.11 11.01
C ARG A 94 12.46 8.87 11.19
N ILE A 95 12.12 7.74 10.56
CA ILE A 95 12.95 6.52 10.62
C ILE A 95 14.32 6.75 9.97
N ALA A 96 14.37 7.39 8.80
CA ALA A 96 15.61 7.65 8.09
C ALA A 96 16.55 8.57 8.89
N THR A 97 15.98 9.61 9.51
CA THR A 97 16.71 10.53 10.39
C THR A 97 17.32 9.81 11.56
N GLU A 98 16.52 9.06 12.34
CA GLU A 98 16.99 8.28 13.49
C GLU A 98 18.01 7.20 13.11
N ALA A 99 17.78 6.47 12.01
CA ALA A 99 18.73 5.47 11.52
C ALA A 99 20.07 6.10 11.10
N GLY A 100 20.04 7.30 10.52
CA GLY A 100 21.23 8.09 10.22
C GLY A 100 21.97 8.56 11.47
N HIS A 101 21.24 8.99 12.51
CA HIS A 101 21.83 9.33 13.81
C HIS A 101 22.51 8.10 14.45
N LEU A 102 21.86 6.94 14.41
CA LEU A 102 22.42 5.68 14.93
C LEU A 102 23.68 5.24 14.17
N ALA A 103 23.69 5.32 12.84
CA ALA A 103 24.86 4.98 12.03
C ALA A 103 26.05 5.88 12.35
N ARG A 104 25.82 7.19 12.54
CA ARG A 104 26.85 8.14 12.98
C ARG A 104 27.35 7.80 14.39
N SER A 105 26.46 7.44 15.31
CA SER A 105 26.82 7.04 16.68
C SER A 105 27.71 5.78 16.71
N THR A 106 27.50 4.84 15.78
CA THR A 106 28.31 3.62 15.66
C THR A 106 29.57 3.80 14.79
N LYS A 107 29.86 5.04 14.34
CA LYS A 107 30.97 5.39 13.43
C LYS A 107 30.91 4.63 12.10
N ARG A 108 29.71 4.27 11.64
CA ARG A 108 29.48 3.62 10.35
C ARG A 108 29.00 4.64 9.33
N GLN A 109 29.45 4.49 8.09
CA GLN A 109 28.97 5.29 6.95
C GLN A 109 27.76 4.66 6.25
N THR A 110 27.49 3.37 6.51
CA THR A 110 26.41 2.61 5.88
C THR A 110 25.30 2.36 6.89
N ILE A 111 24.07 2.76 6.55
CA ILE A 111 22.87 2.39 7.30
C ILE A 111 22.53 0.94 6.96
N THR A 112 22.57 0.05 7.95
CA THR A 112 22.20 -1.36 7.81
C THR A 112 20.81 -1.61 8.37
N ALA A 113 20.27 -2.81 8.14
CA ALA A 113 18.97 -3.22 8.72
C ALA A 113 18.95 -3.12 10.27
N TRP A 114 20.12 -3.14 10.92
CA TRP A 114 20.25 -2.96 12.35
C TRP A 114 19.86 -1.55 12.81
N GLU A 115 20.39 -0.52 12.17
CA GLU A 115 20.06 0.87 12.50
C GLU A 115 18.58 1.18 12.20
N THR A 116 18.04 0.66 11.10
CA THR A 116 16.60 0.81 10.79
C THR A 116 15.72 0.13 11.84
N ARG A 117 16.05 -1.09 12.27
CA ARG A 117 15.32 -1.80 13.33
C ARG A 117 15.33 -1.02 14.64
N MET A 118 16.50 -0.53 15.05
CA MET A 118 16.63 0.27 16.26
C MET A 118 15.83 1.58 16.17
N ALA A 119 15.88 2.27 15.03
CA ALA A 119 15.08 3.47 14.78
C ALA A 119 13.58 3.20 14.90
N VAL A 120 13.08 2.10 14.34
CA VAL A 120 11.66 1.70 14.47
C VAL A 120 11.27 1.49 15.93
N ARG A 121 12.14 0.86 16.73
CA ARG A 121 11.91 0.64 18.16
C ARG A 121 11.92 1.93 18.98
N LEU A 122 12.65 2.96 18.54
CA LEU A 122 12.64 4.29 19.18
C LEU A 122 11.38 5.09 18.83
N LEU A 123 10.88 4.97 17.61
CA LEU A 123 9.76 5.78 17.11
C LEU A 123 8.37 5.20 17.40
N LEU A 124 8.22 3.87 17.42
CA LEU A 124 6.92 3.21 17.56
C LEU A 124 6.73 2.61 18.97
N PRO A 125 5.74 3.06 19.76
CA PRO A 125 5.54 2.59 21.12
C PRO A 125 4.96 1.17 21.21
N GLY A 126 5.26 0.49 22.33
CA GLY A 126 4.54 -0.70 22.80
C GLY A 126 4.52 -1.89 21.82
N GLN A 127 3.32 -2.44 21.59
CA GLN A 127 3.11 -3.60 20.72
C GLN A 127 3.34 -3.26 19.24
N MET A 128 3.07 -2.02 18.82
CA MET A 128 3.22 -1.60 17.42
C MET A 128 4.67 -1.70 16.94
N GLY A 129 5.64 -1.26 17.76
CA GLY A 129 7.07 -1.39 17.44
C GLY A 129 7.52 -2.84 17.29
N LYS A 130 7.05 -3.75 18.16
CA LYS A 130 7.38 -5.19 18.09
C LYS A 130 6.83 -5.84 16.82
N LEU A 131 5.58 -5.53 16.46
CA LEU A 131 4.98 -6.04 15.22
C LEU A 131 5.72 -5.52 13.99
N ALA A 132 6.04 -4.23 13.94
CA ALA A 132 6.81 -3.64 12.86
C ALA A 132 8.21 -4.27 12.70
N GLU A 133 8.93 -4.51 13.81
CA GLU A 133 10.22 -5.22 13.80
C GLU A 133 10.09 -6.66 13.26
N SER A 134 9.03 -7.37 13.68
CA SER A 134 8.79 -8.76 13.26
C SER A 134 8.48 -8.86 11.76
N GLU A 135 7.63 -7.99 11.23
CA GLU A 135 7.33 -7.92 9.80
C GLU A 135 8.54 -7.46 8.98
N GLY A 136 9.29 -6.47 9.49
CA GLY A 136 10.53 -6.02 8.86
C GLY A 136 11.57 -7.14 8.75
N THR A 137 11.77 -7.92 9.82
CA THR A 137 12.70 -9.05 9.82
C THR A 137 12.24 -10.15 8.86
N LYS A 138 10.94 -10.45 8.81
CA LYS A 138 10.36 -11.40 7.85
C LYS A 138 10.57 -10.95 6.40
N ALA A 139 10.43 -9.66 6.12
CA ALA A 139 10.69 -9.09 4.80
C ALA A 139 12.17 -9.23 4.39
N VAL A 140 13.11 -8.89 5.28
CA VAL A 140 14.55 -9.04 5.03
C VAL A 140 14.90 -10.50 4.71
N LEU A 141 14.40 -11.45 5.50
CA LEU A 141 14.64 -12.88 5.29
C LEU A 141 14.11 -13.35 3.92
N ARG A 142 12.89 -12.95 3.54
CA ARG A 142 12.31 -13.28 2.22
C ARG A 142 13.19 -12.76 1.08
N THR A 143 13.67 -11.53 1.17
CA THR A 143 14.55 -10.93 0.15
C THR A 143 15.89 -11.66 0.05
N SER A 144 16.50 -12.02 1.18
CA SER A 144 17.74 -12.78 1.20
C SER A 144 17.59 -14.19 0.62
N LEU A 145 16.50 -14.89 0.95
CA LEU A 145 16.20 -16.21 0.39
C LEU A 145 15.97 -16.16 -1.13
N TYR A 146 15.23 -15.16 -1.61
CA TYR A 146 15.04 -14.95 -3.04
C TYR A 146 16.38 -14.71 -3.74
N ALA A 147 17.27 -13.89 -3.17
CA ALA A 147 18.60 -13.65 -3.74
C ALA A 147 19.43 -14.94 -3.84
N ILE A 148 19.42 -15.80 -2.81
CA ILE A 148 20.12 -17.09 -2.83
C ILE A 148 19.52 -18.04 -3.88
N GLN A 149 18.20 -18.05 -4.04
CA GLN A 149 17.53 -18.89 -5.04
C GLN A 149 17.85 -18.47 -6.47
N GLN A 150 18.05 -17.17 -6.73
CA GLN A 150 18.47 -16.69 -8.04
C GLN A 150 19.90 -17.07 -8.39
N GLN A 151 20.78 -17.25 -7.40
CA GLN A 151 22.16 -17.72 -7.61
C GLN A 151 22.23 -19.23 -7.89
N ARG A 152 21.16 -19.98 -7.64
CA ARG A 152 21.08 -21.43 -7.91
C ARG A 152 20.49 -21.77 -9.27
N LYS A 153 20.01 -20.78 -10.04
CA LYS A 153 19.51 -20.95 -11.40
C LYS A 153 20.56 -20.51 -12.40
#